data_AF-A0A8J7Z6U4-F1
#
_entry.id   AF-A0A8J7Z6U4-F1
#
_cell.length_a   1.000
_cell.length_b   1.000
_cell.length_c   1.000
_cell.angle_alpha   90.00
_cell.angle_beta   90.00
_cell.angle_gamma   90.00
#
_symmetry.space_group_name_H-M   'P 1'
#
loop_
_entity.id
_entity.type
_entity.pdbx_description
1 polymer ?
#
loop_
_entity_poly.entity_id
_entity_poly.type
_entity_poly.pdbx_seq_one_letter_code
_entity_poly.pdbx_strand_id
1 'polypeptide(L)'
;MTIIVTFDSFLKTTAVQRGVSDIELETLSLALNGDSTDQIAKKLDIEPEATRKRLSEVYKKFKILGKGPGKLAKLQSILMTEFQNQPPQEQLSVVSSAIAGNEAITNAAKPTSRRKKVLLLCSGIDGKTLAEHLSNTILKHPSLQTQVVSVDITSDASQTEIAEAASHSADVCVVCITHRGFKRPWLNFEIGFLTARIPHLKLLRLYQADLSGPLAHLASIDGTTRKGLSKLLHDILGGDLREAEDWVSFKASSSNWEKWLSDDLSRAALATAVEADVVVDAGMSLLMDNEYVRNNNCFRQLFLSRLGEMGQQIQSVGSTGSRFSLPADQYPHCLVDLQKNSLNPRVRAVALVDNLEHFWPDESGIEIWETANRLSQRLFVFSKLRDFDQSIGILLRHANKYDVFVMLKDQYLRLIEKFQIPPNLDFSIIETEQDGELLARYDYEMTSKGNQKLIRFCAASVEVNHYKKALKDVFKTAQASQVNLRGTNADSIIQKFDEIRNRLCESLTRSESA
;
A
#
# COMPACT_ATOMS: atom_id res chain seq x y z
N MET A 1 3.57 6.23 45.80
CA MET A 1 3.94 7.10 44.67
C MET A 1 5.04 6.36 43.91
N THR A 2 4.65 5.57 42.91
CA THR A 2 5.56 4.66 42.20
C THR A 2 6.02 5.37 40.93
N ILE A 3 7.32 5.65 40.79
CA ILE A 3 7.90 6.21 39.57
C ILE A 3 8.04 5.04 38.58
N ILE A 4 7.16 4.99 37.59
CA ILE A 4 7.22 4.02 36.49
C ILE A 4 8.03 4.68 35.36
N VAL A 5 9.06 3.99 34.86
CA VAL A 5 9.88 4.44 33.74
C VAL A 5 9.06 4.34 32.46
N THR A 6 8.51 5.47 31.99
CA THR A 6 7.88 5.61 30.66
C THR A 6 8.94 5.76 29.57
N PHE A 7 8.61 5.45 28.30
CA PHE A 7 9.53 5.68 27.18
C PHE A 7 9.96 7.16 27.08
N ASP A 8 9.09 8.09 27.48
CA ASP A 8 9.39 9.52 27.56
C ASP A 8 10.37 9.86 28.70
N SER A 9 10.26 9.18 29.86
CA SER A 9 11.26 9.29 30.92
C SER A 9 12.59 8.65 30.50
N PHE A 10 12.56 7.54 29.77
CA PHE A 10 13.74 6.90 29.19
C PHE A 10 14.40 7.78 28.13
N LEU A 11 13.62 8.39 27.23
CA LEU A 11 14.11 9.35 26.22
C LEU A 11 14.71 10.58 26.90
N LYS A 12 14.05 11.17 27.90
CA LYS A 12 14.59 12.30 28.67
C LYS A 12 15.87 11.92 29.39
N THR A 13 15.90 10.80 30.11
CA THR A 13 17.09 10.33 30.83
C THR A 13 18.24 10.00 29.87
N THR A 14 17.97 9.32 28.75
CA THR A 14 18.97 8.95 27.74
C THR A 14 19.48 10.18 26.97
N ALA A 15 18.59 11.13 26.67
CA ALA A 15 18.93 12.39 26.01
C ALA A 15 19.82 13.26 26.90
N VAL A 16 19.48 13.39 28.18
CA VAL A 16 20.30 14.11 29.18
C VAL A 16 21.66 13.43 29.35
N GLN A 17 21.70 12.10 29.47
CA GLN A 17 22.96 11.34 29.56
C GLN A 17 23.86 11.50 28.32
N ARG A 18 23.28 11.78 27.14
CA ARG A 18 24.01 12.00 25.88
C ARG A 18 24.19 13.48 25.53
N GLY A 19 23.87 14.40 26.45
CA GLY A 19 24.07 15.85 26.29
C GLY A 19 23.19 16.49 25.22
N VAL A 20 22.03 15.90 24.92
CA VAL A 20 21.01 16.48 24.04
C VAL A 20 20.27 17.56 24.81
N SER A 21 20.16 18.76 24.21
CA SER A 21 19.46 19.90 24.80
C SER A 21 17.94 19.75 24.66
N ASP A 22 17.17 20.46 25.48
CA ASP A 22 15.70 20.36 25.48
C ASP A 22 15.09 20.68 24.11
N ILE A 23 15.65 21.66 23.39
CA ILE A 23 15.21 22.04 22.04
C ILE A 23 15.53 20.99 20.98
N GLU A 24 16.59 20.20 21.18
CA GLU A 24 16.95 19.08 20.30
C GLU A 24 16.13 17.84 20.63
N LEU A 25 15.81 17.63 21.91
CA LEU A 25 14.94 16.56 22.38
C LEU A 25 13.52 16.73 21.86
N GLU A 26 12.98 17.95 21.91
CA GLU A 26 11.66 18.25 21.37
C GLU A 26 11.60 18.01 19.85
N THR A 27 12.64 18.43 19.13
CA THR A 27 12.78 18.17 17.69
C THR A 27 12.89 16.66 17.39
N LEU A 28 13.62 15.92 18.24
CA LEU A 28 13.75 14.47 18.14
C LEU A 28 12.42 13.75 18.40
N SER A 29 11.68 14.12 19.44
CA SER A 29 10.39 13.50 19.75
C SER A 29 9.38 13.67 18.61
N LEU A 30 9.31 14.86 18.00
CA LEU A 30 8.44 15.10 16.83
C LEU A 30 8.88 14.28 15.61
N ALA A 31 10.19 14.15 15.38
CA ALA A 31 10.70 13.29 14.30
C ALA A 31 10.41 11.80 14.55
N LEU A 32 10.49 11.33 15.80
CA LEU A 32 10.16 9.94 16.16
C LEU A 32 8.67 9.63 15.95
N ASN A 33 7.80 10.64 16.01
CA ASN A 33 6.37 10.54 15.71
C ASN A 33 6.05 10.52 14.20
N GLY A 34 7.06 10.52 13.33
CA GLY A 34 6.89 10.43 11.88
C GLY A 34 6.64 11.76 11.17
N ASP A 35 6.73 12.89 11.87
CA ASP A 35 6.64 14.21 11.24
C ASP A 35 7.83 14.45 10.31
N SER A 36 7.56 14.96 9.11
CA SER A 36 8.60 15.38 8.17
C SER A 36 9.32 16.66 8.66
N THR A 37 10.52 16.92 8.16
CA THR A 37 11.28 18.14 8.52
C THR A 37 10.49 19.44 8.31
N ASP A 38 9.62 19.48 7.30
CA ASP A 38 8.80 20.66 7.01
C ASP A 38 7.59 20.76 7.96
N GLN A 39 7.07 19.64 8.44
CA GLN A 39 6.01 19.59 9.45
C GLN A 39 6.55 20.00 10.83
N ILE A 40 7.73 19.51 11.20
CA ILE A 40 8.39 19.88 12.47
C ILE A 40 8.75 21.37 12.47
N ALA A 41 9.28 21.88 11.36
CA ALA A 41 9.58 23.30 11.17
C ALA A 41 8.35 24.19 11.42
N LYS A 42 7.19 23.81 10.87
CA LYS A 42 5.92 24.51 11.10
C LYS A 42 5.42 24.39 12.54
N LYS A 43 5.58 23.23 13.19
CA LYS A 43 5.13 23.01 14.57
C LYS A 43 5.97 23.75 15.60
N LEU A 44 7.26 23.91 15.32
CA LEU A 44 8.22 24.58 16.21
C LEU A 44 8.47 26.06 15.84
N ASP A 45 7.78 26.58 14.82
CA ASP A 45 7.96 27.93 14.27
C ASP A 45 9.43 28.28 13.96
N ILE A 46 10.12 27.37 13.29
CA ILE A 46 11.54 27.52 12.89
C ILE A 46 11.72 27.16 11.42
N GLU A 47 12.84 27.59 10.83
CA GLU A 47 13.15 27.21 9.45
C GLU A 47 13.44 25.70 9.31
N PRO A 48 13.05 25.05 8.20
CA PRO A 48 13.35 23.63 7.94
C PRO A 48 14.84 23.29 8.02
N GLU A 49 15.71 24.25 7.69
CA GLU A 49 17.16 24.08 7.81
C GLU A 49 17.62 24.04 9.27
N ALA A 50 16.98 24.80 10.16
CA ALA A 50 17.22 24.75 11.60
C ALA A 50 16.77 23.40 12.20
N THR A 51 15.63 22.85 11.74
CA THR A 51 15.17 21.51 12.11
C THR A 51 16.19 20.42 11.71
N ARG A 52 16.70 20.47 10.47
CA ARG A 52 17.75 19.54 10.00
C ARG A 52 19.03 19.65 10.81
N LYS A 53 19.43 20.86 11.18
CA LYS A 53 20.63 21.11 11.98
C LYS A 53 20.48 20.55 13.40
N ARG A 54 19.33 20.75 14.06
CA ARG A 54 19.03 20.18 15.38
C ARG A 54 19.04 18.65 15.35
N LEU A 55 18.38 18.02 14.37
CA LEU A 55 18.42 16.56 14.22
C LEU A 55 19.83 16.04 13.90
N SER A 56 20.63 16.80 13.15
CA SER A 56 22.01 16.44 12.85
C SER A 56 22.91 16.43 14.09
N GLU A 57 22.71 17.37 15.03
CA GLU A 57 23.41 17.37 16.31
C GLU A 57 22.97 16.22 17.22
N VAL A 58 21.68 15.88 17.23
CA VAL A 58 21.19 14.66 17.89
C VAL A 58 21.88 13.42 17.34
N TYR A 59 21.96 13.25 16.02
CA TYR A 59 22.62 12.09 15.42
C TYR A 59 24.11 12.01 15.79
N LYS A 60 24.82 13.15 15.88
CA LYS A 60 26.21 13.19 16.34
C LYS A 60 26.33 12.76 17.80
N LYS A 61 25.44 13.22 18.68
CA LYS A 61 25.43 12.89 20.12
C LYS A 61 25.11 11.40 20.38
N PHE A 62 24.31 10.80 19.49
CA PHE A 62 24.06 9.35 19.46
C PHE A 62 25.11 8.53 18.68
N LYS A 63 26.22 9.16 18.27
CA LYS A 63 27.34 8.55 17.52
C LYS A 63 26.91 7.84 16.22
N ILE A 64 25.85 8.34 15.57
CA ILE A 64 25.39 7.83 14.27
C ILE A 64 26.20 8.49 13.15
N LEU A 65 27.25 7.81 12.70
CA LEU A 65 28.15 8.28 11.64
C LEU A 65 27.67 7.87 10.24
N GLY A 66 27.83 8.77 9.26
CA GLY A 66 27.51 8.56 7.83
C GLY A 66 26.78 9.74 7.18
N LYS A 67 26.82 9.87 5.84
CA LYS A 67 26.01 10.80 5.03
C LYS A 67 25.01 9.98 4.19
N GLY A 68 23.71 10.05 4.49
CA GLY A 68 22.67 9.35 3.74
C GLY A 68 21.30 9.32 4.44
N PRO A 69 20.20 9.09 3.69
CA PRO A 69 18.85 8.93 4.24
C PRO A 69 18.74 7.62 5.05
N GLY A 70 18.12 7.66 6.23
CA GLY A 70 17.97 6.50 7.13
C GLY A 70 18.50 6.68 8.56
N LYS A 71 19.07 7.85 8.91
CA LYS A 71 19.60 8.14 10.26
C LYS A 71 18.54 8.05 11.36
N LEU A 72 17.33 8.52 11.08
CA LEU A 72 16.21 8.46 12.02
C LEU A 72 15.81 7.02 12.34
N ALA A 73 15.70 6.15 11.33
CA ALA A 73 15.39 4.74 11.51
C ALA A 73 16.47 3.99 12.31
N LYS A 74 17.74 4.36 12.11
CA LYS A 74 18.86 3.81 12.90
C LYS A 74 18.85 4.29 14.34
N LEU A 75 18.51 5.55 14.58
CA LEU A 75 18.32 6.10 15.92
C LEU A 75 17.15 5.42 16.65
N GLN A 76 16.03 5.21 15.95
CA GLN A 76 14.87 4.47 16.44
C GLN A 76 15.23 3.05 16.84
N SER A 77 15.99 2.33 16.00
CA SER A 77 16.46 0.98 16.32
C SER A 77 17.34 0.93 17.56
N ILE A 78 18.28 1.87 17.72
CA ILE A 78 19.18 1.91 18.89
C ILE A 78 18.38 2.18 20.17
N LEU A 79 17.51 3.20 20.15
CA LEU A 79 16.66 3.54 21.29
C LEU A 79 15.73 2.37 21.68
N MET A 80 15.20 1.65 20.70
CA MET A 80 14.34 0.48 20.92
C MET A 80 15.10 -0.69 21.56
N THR A 81 16.30 -1.00 21.06
CA THR A 81 17.14 -2.07 21.61
C THR A 81 17.64 -1.73 23.03
N GLU A 82 17.99 -0.47 23.28
CA GLU A 82 18.42 -0.02 24.61
C GLU A 82 17.27 -0.03 25.63
N PHE A 83 16.05 0.30 25.21
CA PHE A 83 14.86 0.22 26.04
C PHE A 83 14.46 -1.22 26.36
N GLN A 84 14.55 -2.14 25.38
CA GLN A 84 14.20 -3.56 25.55
C GLN A 84 15.17 -4.34 26.46
N ASN A 85 16.43 -3.89 26.57
CA ASN A 85 17.46 -4.56 27.37
C ASN A 85 17.49 -4.11 28.84
N GLN A 86 16.54 -3.28 29.30
CA GLN A 86 16.41 -2.95 30.72
C GLN A 86 15.71 -4.10 31.49
N PRO A 87 16.32 -4.67 32.55
CA PRO A 87 15.73 -5.79 33.27
C PRO A 87 14.50 -5.38 34.13
N PRO A 88 13.49 -6.25 34.31
CA PRO A 88 12.27 -5.95 35.10
C PRO A 88 12.44 -5.89 36.64
N GLN A 89 13.67 -5.92 37.18
CA GLN A 89 13.91 -6.37 38.56
C GLN A 89 13.90 -5.32 39.69
N GLU A 90 13.47 -4.08 39.46
CA GLU A 90 13.35 -3.06 40.53
C GLU A 90 11.90 -2.79 41.01
N GLN A 91 10.95 -3.70 40.78
CA GLN A 91 9.52 -3.42 41.05
C GLN A 91 8.81 -4.25 42.13
N LEU A 92 9.47 -5.15 42.87
CA LEU A 92 8.78 -6.03 43.84
C LEU A 92 9.57 -6.22 45.16
N SER A 93 9.47 -5.28 46.11
CA SER A 93 9.86 -5.56 47.52
C SER A 93 9.32 -4.64 48.62
N VAL A 94 8.19 -3.92 48.46
CA VAL A 94 7.63 -3.13 49.59
C VAL A 94 6.11 -3.12 49.66
N VAL A 95 5.40 -4.26 49.66
CA VAL A 95 3.97 -4.27 50.10
C VAL A 95 3.52 -5.64 50.63
N SER A 96 4.24 -6.27 51.56
CA SER A 96 3.81 -7.55 52.17
C SER A 96 3.51 -7.49 53.66
N SER A 97 3.20 -6.33 54.24
CA SER A 97 2.95 -6.25 55.69
C SER A 97 1.75 -5.40 56.13
N ALA A 98 0.72 -5.21 55.30
CA ALA A 98 -0.39 -4.33 55.71
C ALA A 98 -1.78 -4.72 55.20
N ILE A 99 -2.17 -6.00 55.20
CA ILE A 99 -3.61 -6.36 55.20
C ILE A 99 -3.81 -7.64 56.02
N ALA A 100 -3.85 -7.48 57.35
CA ALA A 100 -4.49 -8.41 58.25
C ALA A 100 -5.48 -7.59 59.11
N GLY A 101 -6.76 -7.94 59.05
CA GLY A 101 -7.80 -7.44 59.97
C GLY A 101 -8.92 -6.64 59.29
N ASN A 102 -10.00 -7.31 58.91
CA ASN A 102 -11.28 -7.25 59.64
C ASN A 102 -12.43 -7.86 58.82
N GLU A 103 -13.03 -8.91 59.37
CA GLU A 103 -14.41 -9.29 59.11
C GLU A 103 -15.33 -8.52 60.06
N ALA A 104 -16.49 -8.05 59.57
CA ALA A 104 -17.79 -8.11 60.26
C ALA A 104 -18.95 -7.58 59.38
N ILE A 105 -19.78 -8.52 58.92
CA ILE A 105 -21.25 -8.59 58.88
C ILE A 105 -22.08 -7.28 58.96
N THR A 106 -22.98 -7.06 57.97
CA THR A 106 -24.44 -6.89 58.21
C THR A 106 -25.28 -7.12 56.94
N ASN A 107 -26.41 -7.80 57.13
CA ASN A 107 -27.41 -8.19 56.13
C ASN A 107 -28.43 -7.07 55.80
N ALA A 108 -29.07 -7.25 54.64
CA ALA A 108 -30.42 -6.81 54.24
C ALA A 108 -30.66 -5.36 53.76
N ALA A 109 -30.62 -5.20 52.43
CA ALA A 109 -31.67 -4.54 51.65
C ALA A 109 -31.49 -4.90 50.16
N LYS A 110 -32.54 -5.40 49.49
CA LYS A 110 -32.57 -5.56 48.02
C LYS A 110 -32.28 -4.19 47.38
N PRO A 111 -31.16 -3.99 46.66
CA PRO A 111 -30.97 -2.76 45.91
C PRO A 111 -31.71 -2.91 44.58
N THR A 112 -32.54 -1.93 44.27
CA THR A 112 -32.99 -1.63 42.90
C THR A 112 -31.76 -1.66 41.98
N SER A 113 -31.67 -2.69 41.13
CA SER A 113 -30.39 -3.05 40.49
C SER A 113 -29.92 -1.95 39.54
N ARG A 114 -28.87 -1.24 39.92
CA ARG A 114 -28.14 -0.31 39.06
C ARG A 114 -27.71 -1.06 37.79
N ARG A 115 -27.97 -0.48 36.60
CA ARG A 115 -27.50 -1.05 35.33
C ARG A 115 -25.99 -1.13 35.33
N LYS A 116 -25.43 -2.28 34.93
CA LYS A 116 -23.99 -2.43 34.75
C LYS A 116 -23.54 -1.65 33.52
N LYS A 117 -22.54 -0.80 33.68
CA LYS A 117 -21.95 0.03 32.63
C LYS A 117 -20.89 -0.77 31.89
N VAL A 118 -21.09 -0.96 30.59
CA VAL A 118 -20.19 -1.71 29.71
C VAL A 118 -19.56 -0.75 28.71
N LEU A 119 -18.24 -0.67 28.72
CA LEU A 119 -17.47 0.13 27.77
C LEU A 119 -16.92 -0.76 26.65
N LEU A 120 -17.35 -0.49 25.42
CA LEU A 120 -16.86 -1.18 24.22
C LEU A 120 -15.75 -0.34 23.57
N LEU A 121 -14.53 -0.88 23.57
CA LEU A 121 -13.37 -0.29 22.92
C LEU A 121 -13.15 -0.95 21.56
N CYS A 122 -12.94 -0.15 20.53
CA CYS A 122 -12.74 -0.64 19.17
C CYS A 122 -11.79 0.29 18.40
N SER A 123 -11.07 -0.26 17.41
CA SER A 123 -10.16 0.50 16.56
C SER A 123 -10.74 0.67 15.15
N GLY A 124 -10.59 1.88 14.60
CA GLY A 124 -11.02 2.24 13.24
C GLY A 124 -12.53 2.19 13.00
N ILE A 125 -12.91 2.62 11.80
CA ILE A 125 -14.32 2.79 11.39
C ILE A 125 -15.08 1.45 11.41
N ASP A 126 -14.48 0.37 10.92
CA ASP A 126 -15.13 -0.95 10.88
C ASP A 126 -15.36 -1.52 12.30
N GLY A 127 -14.36 -1.37 13.17
CA GLY A 127 -14.46 -1.78 14.57
C GLY A 127 -15.56 -1.02 15.30
N LYS A 128 -15.70 0.28 15.02
CA LYS A 128 -16.76 1.13 15.57
C LYS A 128 -18.14 0.67 15.12
N THR A 129 -18.36 0.48 13.82
CA THR A 129 -19.65 0.01 13.30
C THR A 129 -20.06 -1.33 13.91
N LEU A 130 -19.10 -2.25 14.08
CA LEU A 130 -19.37 -3.55 14.69
C LEU A 130 -19.69 -3.42 16.19
N ALA A 131 -18.90 -2.66 16.94
CA ALA A 131 -19.16 -2.41 18.36
C ALA A 131 -20.52 -1.73 18.60
N GLU A 132 -20.91 -0.78 17.74
CA GLU A 132 -22.23 -0.16 17.75
C GLU A 132 -23.35 -1.16 17.46
N HIS A 133 -23.15 -2.05 16.48
CA HIS A 133 -24.13 -3.09 16.18
C HIS A 133 -24.28 -4.07 17.34
N LEU A 134 -23.17 -4.51 17.95
CA LEU A 134 -23.15 -5.37 19.14
C LEU A 134 -23.87 -4.71 20.33
N SER A 135 -23.60 -3.43 20.58
CA SER A 135 -24.27 -2.61 21.59
C SER A 135 -25.78 -2.55 21.39
N ASN A 136 -26.23 -2.36 20.15
CA ASN A 136 -27.64 -2.17 19.80
C ASN A 136 -28.44 -3.47 19.67
N THR A 137 -27.77 -4.63 19.66
CA THR A 137 -28.41 -5.93 19.45
C THR A 137 -28.21 -6.85 20.67
N ILE A 138 -27.09 -7.56 20.71
CA ILE A 138 -26.77 -8.59 21.70
C ILE A 138 -26.69 -7.99 23.12
N LEU A 139 -26.02 -6.84 23.25
CA LEU A 139 -25.82 -6.18 24.54
C LEU A 139 -26.93 -5.20 24.91
N LYS A 140 -28.01 -5.10 24.13
CA LYS A 140 -29.19 -4.26 24.43
C LYS A 140 -30.07 -4.90 25.51
N HIS A 141 -29.50 -5.17 26.68
CA HIS A 141 -30.10 -5.88 27.79
C HIS A 141 -30.60 -4.90 28.87
N PRO A 142 -31.76 -5.13 29.53
CA PRO A 142 -32.34 -4.20 30.51
C PRO A 142 -31.41 -3.85 31.68
N SER A 143 -30.55 -4.80 32.08
CA SER A 143 -29.58 -4.65 33.16
C SER A 143 -28.25 -4.02 32.73
N LEU A 144 -28.07 -3.69 31.44
CA LEU A 144 -26.84 -3.12 30.90
C LEU A 144 -27.04 -1.68 30.43
N GLN A 145 -25.99 -0.89 30.55
CA GLN A 145 -25.82 0.39 29.88
C GLN A 145 -24.52 0.33 29.08
N THR A 146 -24.61 0.28 27.76
CA THR A 146 -23.45 0.17 26.88
C THR A 146 -23.02 1.54 26.37
N GLN A 147 -21.71 1.75 26.30
CA GLN A 147 -21.09 2.92 25.66
C GLN A 147 -20.00 2.43 24.70
N VAL A 148 -20.04 2.90 23.45
CA VAL A 148 -19.01 2.60 22.46
C VAL A 148 -18.02 3.75 22.43
N VAL A 149 -16.73 3.43 22.54
CA VAL A 149 -15.63 4.36 22.34
C VAL A 149 -14.77 3.82 21.22
N SER A 150 -14.71 4.61 20.15
CA SER A 150 -13.78 4.38 19.06
C SER A 150 -12.44 4.98 19.44
N VAL A 151 -11.40 4.18 19.31
CA VAL A 151 -10.05 4.48 19.73
C VAL A 151 -9.22 4.62 18.45
N ASP A 152 -9.03 5.86 17.99
CA ASP A 152 -8.06 6.22 16.95
C ASP A 152 -6.97 7.05 17.62
N ILE A 153 -5.87 6.40 17.99
CA ILE A 153 -4.84 6.99 18.84
C ILE A 153 -3.67 7.44 17.97
N THR A 154 -3.55 8.75 17.80
CA THR A 154 -2.32 9.38 17.26
C THR A 154 -1.56 10.17 18.34
N SER A 155 -1.94 10.09 19.62
CA SER A 155 -1.21 10.67 20.76
C SER A 155 -1.43 9.96 22.11
N ASP A 156 -0.37 9.85 22.92
CA ASP A 156 -0.31 9.13 24.21
C ASP A 156 -1.28 9.62 25.30
N ALA A 157 -1.77 10.87 25.20
CA ALA A 157 -2.74 11.43 26.16
C ALA A 157 -4.07 10.65 26.17
N SER A 158 -4.49 10.16 25.00
CA SER A 158 -5.79 9.49 24.82
C SER A 158 -5.89 8.11 25.49
N GLN A 159 -4.80 7.33 25.58
CA GLN A 159 -4.83 6.00 26.20
C GLN A 159 -4.95 6.05 27.72
N THR A 160 -4.28 7.02 28.34
CA THR A 160 -4.34 7.21 29.80
C THR A 160 -5.70 7.75 30.21
N GLU A 161 -6.25 8.70 29.46
CA GLU A 161 -7.62 9.19 29.64
C GLU A 161 -8.67 8.09 29.46
N ILE A 162 -8.52 7.21 28.46
CA ILE A 162 -9.41 6.06 28.27
C ILE A 162 -9.30 5.09 29.45
N ALA A 163 -8.08 4.77 29.91
CA ALA A 163 -7.88 3.88 31.04
C ALA A 163 -8.45 4.47 32.34
N GLU A 164 -8.28 5.77 32.57
CA GLU A 164 -8.85 6.48 33.70
C GLU A 164 -10.39 6.54 33.61
N ALA A 165 -10.94 6.92 32.46
CA ALA A 165 -12.38 6.95 32.24
C ALA A 165 -13.01 5.56 32.40
N ALA A 166 -12.39 4.52 31.84
CA ALA A 166 -12.85 3.14 31.95
C ALA A 166 -12.82 2.66 33.41
N SER A 167 -11.74 2.97 34.14
CA SER A 167 -11.57 2.54 35.54
C SER A 167 -12.52 3.24 36.51
N HIS A 168 -12.93 4.48 36.22
CA HIS A 168 -13.85 5.23 37.09
C HIS A 168 -15.33 5.08 36.72
N SER A 169 -15.64 4.77 35.45
CA SER A 169 -17.01 4.89 34.94
C SER A 169 -17.62 3.59 34.40
N ALA A 170 -16.83 2.54 34.14
CA ALA A 170 -17.31 1.28 33.60
C ALA A 170 -17.18 0.12 34.60
N ASP A 171 -18.20 -0.73 34.68
CA ASP A 171 -18.16 -1.96 35.49
C ASP A 171 -17.43 -3.09 34.73
N VAL A 172 -17.54 -3.10 33.40
CA VAL A 172 -16.83 -4.06 32.52
C VAL A 172 -16.34 -3.34 31.26
N CYS A 173 -15.14 -3.69 30.81
CA CYS A 173 -14.59 -3.19 29.55
C CYS A 173 -14.43 -4.35 28.57
N VAL A 174 -14.86 -4.15 27.32
CA VAL A 174 -14.73 -5.15 26.25
C VAL A 174 -13.95 -4.52 25.11
N VAL A 175 -12.83 -5.13 24.75
CA VAL A 175 -12.06 -4.74 23.56
C VAL A 175 -12.48 -5.60 22.38
N CYS A 176 -13.07 -4.97 21.38
CA CYS A 176 -13.51 -5.57 20.14
C CYS A 176 -12.34 -5.63 19.14
N ILE A 177 -11.83 -6.83 18.90
CA ILE A 177 -10.73 -7.10 17.96
C ILE A 177 -11.33 -7.57 16.63
N THR A 178 -11.12 -6.81 15.57
CA THR A 178 -11.52 -7.17 14.19
C THR A 178 -10.34 -7.77 13.42
N HIS A 179 -10.62 -8.42 12.28
CA HIS A 179 -9.58 -9.00 11.40
C HIS A 179 -8.58 -7.95 10.91
N ARG A 180 -9.02 -6.70 10.70
CA ARG A 180 -8.16 -5.56 10.33
C ARG A 180 -7.33 -5.03 11.49
N GLY A 181 -7.94 -4.92 12.68
CA GLY A 181 -7.27 -4.41 13.87
C GLY A 181 -6.15 -5.33 14.34
N PHE A 182 -6.37 -6.65 14.30
CA PHE A 182 -5.45 -7.64 14.82
C PHE A 182 -4.05 -7.62 14.16
N LYS A 183 -3.96 -7.24 12.88
CA LYS A 183 -2.67 -7.18 12.17
C LYS A 183 -1.85 -5.92 12.48
N ARG A 184 -2.43 -4.90 13.12
CA ARG A 184 -1.72 -3.65 13.43
C ARG A 184 -0.82 -3.86 14.65
N PRO A 185 0.52 -3.77 14.52
CA PRO A 185 1.43 -4.00 15.64
C PRO A 185 1.14 -3.10 16.85
N TRP A 186 0.63 -1.88 16.60
CA TRP A 186 0.28 -0.91 17.63
C TRP A 186 -0.91 -1.33 18.50
N LEU A 187 -1.91 -2.02 17.95
CA LEU A 187 -3.06 -2.52 18.72
C LEU A 187 -2.63 -3.53 19.79
N ASN A 188 -1.57 -4.31 19.53
CA ASN A 188 -1.01 -5.25 20.50
C ASN A 188 -0.45 -4.52 21.74
N PHE A 189 0.19 -3.37 21.53
CA PHE A 189 0.70 -2.53 22.63
C PHE A 189 -0.44 -1.89 23.42
N GLU A 190 -1.46 -1.37 22.73
CA GLU A 190 -2.64 -0.76 23.36
C GLU A 190 -3.42 -1.74 24.22
N ILE A 191 -3.66 -2.95 23.71
CA ILE A 191 -4.35 -4.01 24.45
C ILE A 191 -3.48 -4.47 25.64
N GLY A 192 -2.17 -4.59 25.47
CA GLY A 192 -1.24 -4.90 26.56
C GLY A 192 -1.27 -3.84 27.67
N PHE A 193 -1.29 -2.56 27.30
CA PHE A 193 -1.40 -1.45 28.24
C PHE A 193 -2.74 -1.44 28.99
N LEU A 194 -3.85 -1.63 28.28
CA LEU A 194 -5.19 -1.62 28.86
C LEU A 194 -5.43 -2.83 29.76
N THR A 195 -4.97 -4.02 29.36
CA THR A 195 -5.10 -5.24 30.18
C THR A 195 -4.35 -5.16 31.50
N ALA A 196 -3.23 -4.42 31.55
CA ALA A 196 -2.50 -4.17 32.79
C ALA A 196 -3.20 -3.19 33.74
N ARG A 197 -4.10 -2.31 33.23
CA ARG A 197 -4.72 -1.22 34.01
C ARG A 197 -6.21 -1.37 34.27
N ILE A 198 -6.92 -2.17 33.46
CA ILE A 198 -8.37 -2.38 33.59
C ILE A 198 -8.62 -3.82 34.07
N PRO A 199 -8.92 -4.04 35.37
CA PRO A 199 -9.00 -5.38 35.96
C PRO A 199 -10.18 -6.23 35.46
N HIS A 200 -11.20 -5.62 34.84
CA HIS A 200 -12.38 -6.31 34.29
C HIS A 200 -12.42 -6.25 32.76
N LEU A 201 -11.26 -6.24 32.12
CA LEU A 201 -11.15 -6.19 30.67
C LEU A 201 -11.34 -7.58 30.04
N LYS A 202 -12.20 -7.64 29.02
CA LYS A 202 -12.48 -8.83 28.21
C LYS A 202 -12.08 -8.58 26.76
N LEU A 203 -11.36 -9.52 26.15
CA LEU A 203 -11.05 -9.48 24.73
C LEU A 203 -12.13 -10.21 23.94
N LEU A 204 -12.77 -9.54 23.01
CA LEU A 204 -13.78 -10.10 22.12
C LEU A 204 -13.25 -10.13 20.69
N ARG A 205 -13.00 -11.31 20.15
CA ARG A 205 -12.62 -11.48 18.75
C ARG A 205 -13.86 -11.50 17.88
N LEU A 206 -13.83 -10.73 16.82
CA LEU A 206 -14.91 -10.62 15.85
C LEU A 206 -14.45 -11.09 14.47
N TYR A 207 -13.61 -12.12 14.46
CA TYR A 207 -13.03 -12.77 13.29
C TYR A 207 -12.66 -14.21 13.64
N GLN A 208 -12.48 -15.06 12.62
CA GLN A 208 -12.34 -16.51 12.79
C GLN A 208 -10.92 -16.99 13.15
N ALA A 209 -9.89 -16.17 12.94
CA ALA A 209 -8.50 -16.58 13.15
C ALA A 209 -8.05 -16.43 14.62
N ASP A 210 -7.07 -17.25 15.02
CA ASP A 210 -6.46 -17.16 16.34
C ASP A 210 -5.64 -15.89 16.54
N LEU A 211 -5.66 -15.38 17.78
CA LEU A 211 -4.74 -14.33 18.19
C LEU A 211 -3.31 -14.91 18.06
N SER A 212 -2.41 -14.10 17.53
CA SER A 212 -1.01 -14.44 17.29
C SER A 212 -0.10 -13.34 17.86
N GLY A 213 1.20 -13.62 17.98
CA GLY A 213 2.15 -12.69 18.59
C GLY A 213 1.85 -12.41 20.07
N PRO A 214 2.05 -11.16 20.55
CA PRO A 214 1.89 -10.81 21.97
C PRO A 214 0.49 -11.05 22.55
N LEU A 215 -0.55 -11.04 21.71
CA LEU A 215 -1.93 -11.27 22.15
C LEU A 215 -2.30 -12.75 22.30
N ALA A 216 -1.49 -13.67 21.77
CA ALA A 216 -1.76 -15.11 21.83
C ALA A 216 -1.84 -15.64 23.28
N HIS A 217 -1.19 -14.95 24.22
CA HIS A 217 -1.16 -15.33 25.63
C HIS A 217 -2.34 -14.77 26.44
N LEU A 218 -3.20 -13.95 25.84
CA LEU A 218 -4.33 -13.34 26.52
C LEU A 218 -5.62 -14.12 26.27
N ALA A 219 -6.42 -14.31 27.34
CA ALA A 219 -7.71 -14.97 27.22
C ALA A 219 -8.67 -14.11 26.39
N SER A 220 -9.22 -14.71 25.32
CA SER A 220 -10.19 -14.06 24.44
C SER A 220 -11.47 -14.87 24.27
N ILE A 221 -12.53 -14.17 23.89
CA ILE A 221 -13.86 -14.72 23.66
C ILE A 221 -14.16 -14.62 22.16
N ASP A 222 -14.68 -15.70 21.59
CA ASP A 222 -15.08 -15.73 20.19
C ASP A 222 -16.47 -15.12 19.99
N GLY A 223 -16.51 -13.85 19.59
CA GLY A 223 -17.75 -13.12 19.31
C GLY A 223 -18.40 -13.47 17.98
N THR A 224 -17.81 -14.34 17.16
CA THR A 224 -18.44 -14.84 15.92
C THR A 224 -19.43 -15.98 16.17
N THR A 225 -19.41 -16.54 17.38
CA THR A 225 -20.26 -17.68 17.76
C THR A 225 -21.28 -17.29 18.82
N ARG A 226 -22.49 -17.87 18.75
CA ARG A 226 -23.51 -17.70 19.81
C ARG A 226 -22.97 -18.10 21.17
N LYS A 227 -22.24 -19.21 21.24
CA LYS A 227 -21.62 -19.72 22.48
C LYS A 227 -20.66 -18.71 23.11
N GLY A 228 -19.81 -18.06 22.31
CA GLY A 228 -18.90 -17.05 22.83
C GLY A 228 -19.62 -15.76 23.24
N LEU A 229 -20.65 -15.33 22.51
CA LEU A 229 -21.49 -14.20 22.92
C LEU A 229 -22.27 -14.48 24.22
N SER A 230 -22.78 -15.71 24.42
CA SER A 230 -23.42 -16.12 25.67
C SER A 230 -22.42 -16.14 26.82
N LYS A 231 -21.20 -16.62 26.59
CA LYS A 231 -20.10 -16.54 27.56
C LYS A 231 -19.77 -15.10 27.93
N LEU A 232 -19.68 -14.19 26.96
CA LEU A 232 -19.45 -12.77 27.20
C LEU A 232 -20.55 -12.17 28.07
N LEU A 233 -21.82 -12.44 27.73
CA LEU A 233 -22.95 -11.87 28.45
C LEU A 233 -23.04 -12.41 29.88
N HIS A 234 -22.80 -13.71 30.06
CA HIS A 234 -22.68 -14.34 31.38
C HIS A 234 -21.54 -13.72 32.20
N ASP A 235 -20.35 -13.55 31.60
CA ASP A 235 -19.21 -12.92 32.26
C ASP A 235 -19.49 -11.46 32.69
N ILE A 236 -20.34 -10.74 31.94
CA ILE A 236 -20.74 -9.36 32.27
C ILE A 236 -21.81 -9.34 33.37
N LEU A 237 -22.88 -10.11 33.23
CA LEU A 237 -24.05 -10.05 34.12
C LEU A 237 -23.82 -10.81 35.43
N GLY A 238 -23.11 -11.94 35.37
CA GLY A 238 -23.14 -12.97 36.41
C GLY A 238 -24.50 -13.67 36.44
N GLY A 239 -24.57 -14.87 37.03
CA GLY A 239 -25.83 -15.64 37.16
C GLY A 239 -25.82 -16.95 36.37
N ASP A 240 -26.98 -17.42 35.94
CA ASP A 240 -27.12 -18.66 35.19
C ASP A 240 -26.73 -18.45 33.72
N LEU A 241 -25.81 -19.29 33.22
CA LEU A 241 -25.40 -19.30 31.81
C LEU A 241 -26.60 -19.53 30.87
N ARG A 242 -27.62 -20.28 31.30
CA ARG A 242 -28.82 -20.54 30.49
C ARG A 242 -29.59 -19.27 30.17
N GLU A 243 -29.71 -18.35 31.11
CA GLU A 243 -30.38 -17.06 30.88
C GLU A 243 -29.63 -16.22 29.82
N ALA A 244 -28.30 -16.27 29.83
CA ALA A 244 -27.48 -15.63 28.81
C ALA A 244 -27.59 -16.33 27.44
N GLU A 245 -27.68 -17.66 27.40
CA GLU A 245 -27.91 -18.44 26.18
C GLU A 245 -29.26 -18.14 25.54
N ASP A 246 -30.33 -18.10 26.33
CA ASP A 246 -31.69 -17.79 25.88
C ASP A 246 -31.77 -16.37 25.32
N TRP A 247 -31.16 -15.39 26.01
CA TRP A 247 -31.13 -14.01 25.56
C TRP A 247 -30.40 -13.83 24.23
N VAL A 248 -29.19 -14.40 24.13
CA VAL A 248 -28.37 -14.31 22.90
C VAL A 248 -29.09 -14.99 21.74
N SER A 249 -29.72 -16.14 21.98
CA SER A 249 -30.49 -16.88 20.96
C SER A 249 -31.68 -16.06 20.45
N PHE A 250 -32.42 -15.42 21.35
CA PHE A 250 -33.52 -14.52 21.01
C PHE A 250 -33.03 -13.32 20.19
N LYS A 251 -31.99 -12.62 20.67
CA LYS A 251 -31.47 -11.42 20.01
C LYS A 251 -30.85 -11.72 18.66
N ALA A 252 -29.96 -12.71 18.57
CA ALA A 252 -29.30 -13.08 17.33
C ALA A 252 -30.31 -13.46 16.22
N SER A 253 -31.40 -14.14 16.59
CA SER A 253 -32.48 -14.49 15.67
C SER A 253 -33.31 -13.27 15.25
N SER A 254 -33.67 -12.40 16.19
CA SER A 254 -34.48 -11.20 15.91
C SER A 254 -33.75 -10.11 15.10
N SER A 255 -32.41 -10.04 15.21
CA SER A 255 -31.59 -9.03 14.54
C SER A 255 -30.87 -9.54 13.29
N ASN A 256 -31.09 -10.80 12.89
CA ASN A 256 -30.33 -11.47 11.82
C ASN A 256 -28.81 -11.31 11.99
N TRP A 257 -28.32 -11.39 13.23
CA TRP A 257 -26.92 -11.12 13.59
C TRP A 257 -25.92 -11.91 12.74
N GLU A 258 -26.18 -13.21 12.55
CA GLU A 258 -25.28 -14.11 11.80
C GLU A 258 -25.18 -13.73 10.33
N LYS A 259 -26.32 -13.35 9.72
CA LYS A 259 -26.35 -12.90 8.33
C LYS A 259 -25.62 -11.56 8.19
N TRP A 260 -25.89 -10.61 9.09
CA TRP A 260 -25.23 -9.31 9.09
C TRP A 260 -23.70 -9.45 9.28
N LEU A 261 -23.27 -10.28 10.23
CA LEU A 261 -21.87 -10.54 10.51
C LEU A 261 -21.18 -11.26 9.34
N SER A 262 -21.86 -12.23 8.71
CA SER A 262 -21.35 -12.91 7.51
C SER A 262 -21.18 -11.95 6.33
N ASP A 263 -22.17 -11.07 6.10
CA ASP A 263 -22.11 -10.07 5.03
C ASP A 263 -20.99 -9.05 5.32
N ASP A 264 -20.78 -8.69 6.59
CA ASP A 264 -19.71 -7.77 7.00
C ASP A 264 -18.32 -8.37 6.88
N LEU A 265 -18.13 -9.60 7.37
CA LEU A 265 -16.89 -10.35 7.20
C LEU A 265 -16.57 -10.58 5.72
N SER A 266 -17.59 -10.79 4.87
CA SER A 266 -17.42 -10.93 3.42
C SER A 266 -17.02 -9.62 2.75
N ARG A 267 -17.68 -8.50 3.09
CA ARG A 267 -17.29 -7.15 2.61
C ARG A 267 -15.87 -6.82 3.04
N ALA A 268 -15.53 -7.14 4.28
CA ALA A 268 -14.25 -6.80 4.83
C ALA A 268 -13.13 -7.71 4.32
N ALA A 269 -13.43 -8.98 3.99
CA ALA A 269 -12.55 -9.90 3.26
C ALA A 269 -12.25 -9.40 1.84
N LEU A 270 -13.29 -8.97 1.11
CA LEU A 270 -13.18 -8.38 -0.23
C LEU A 270 -12.34 -7.09 -0.20
N ALA A 271 -12.46 -6.31 0.87
CA ALA A 271 -11.71 -5.08 1.04
C ALA A 271 -10.31 -5.30 1.67
N THR A 272 -10.01 -6.43 2.32
CA THR A 272 -8.61 -6.84 2.64
C THR A 272 -7.84 -7.32 1.42
N ALA A 273 -8.51 -7.74 0.34
CA ALA A 273 -7.84 -8.05 -0.93
C ALA A 273 -7.24 -6.80 -1.63
N VAL A 274 -7.28 -5.63 -0.98
CA VAL A 274 -6.99 -4.30 -1.57
C VAL A 274 -5.80 -3.58 -0.90
N GLU A 275 -5.16 -4.13 0.14
CA GLU A 275 -4.01 -3.48 0.81
C GLU A 275 -2.66 -4.12 0.43
N ALA A 276 -1.66 -3.27 0.12
CA ALA A 276 -0.29 -3.65 -0.26
C ALA A 276 0.38 -4.63 0.74
N ASP A 277 -0.02 -4.58 2.01
CA ASP A 277 0.49 -5.43 3.09
C ASP A 277 0.16 -6.91 2.90
N VAL A 278 -0.91 -7.27 2.18
CA VAL A 278 -1.24 -8.69 1.92
C VAL A 278 -0.21 -9.36 1.02
N VAL A 279 0.31 -8.62 0.04
CA VAL A 279 1.36 -9.11 -0.88
C VAL A 279 2.68 -9.30 -0.11
N VAL A 280 2.98 -8.37 0.79
CA VAL A 280 4.14 -8.45 1.68
C VAL A 280 4.02 -9.63 2.63
N ASP A 281 2.87 -9.78 3.31
CA ASP A 281 2.60 -10.89 4.24
C ASP A 281 2.72 -12.25 3.54
N ALA A 282 2.08 -12.41 2.38
CA ALA A 282 2.09 -13.65 1.61
C ALA A 282 3.50 -13.97 1.09
N GLY A 283 4.19 -12.99 0.51
CA GLY A 283 5.55 -13.15 0.01
C GLY A 283 6.54 -13.48 1.14
N MET A 284 6.43 -12.80 2.28
CA MET A 284 7.28 -13.08 3.43
C MET A 284 7.03 -14.46 4.00
N SER A 285 5.77 -14.90 4.14
CA SER A 285 5.43 -16.25 4.61
C SER A 285 6.12 -17.34 3.78
N LEU A 286 6.16 -17.20 2.45
CA LEU A 286 6.85 -18.14 1.55
C LEU A 286 8.38 -18.11 1.69
N LEU A 287 8.94 -17.00 2.16
CA LEU A 287 10.38 -16.78 2.28
C LEU A 287 10.92 -17.06 3.70
N MET A 288 10.06 -17.23 4.71
CA MET A 288 10.48 -17.44 6.10
C MET A 288 11.28 -18.73 6.29
N ASP A 289 11.13 -19.73 5.44
CA ASP A 289 11.94 -20.96 5.51
C ASP A 289 13.38 -20.76 4.98
N ASN A 290 13.61 -19.71 4.18
CA ASN A 290 14.92 -19.40 3.61
C ASN A 290 15.89 -18.89 4.69
N GLU A 291 17.05 -19.55 4.84
CA GLU A 291 18.04 -19.22 5.87
C GLU A 291 18.61 -17.79 5.72
N TYR A 292 18.79 -17.31 4.49
CA TYR A 292 19.33 -15.98 4.23
C TYR A 292 18.31 -14.90 4.54
N VAL A 293 17.03 -15.12 4.21
CA VAL A 293 15.96 -14.16 4.54
C VAL A 293 15.77 -14.05 6.06
N ARG A 294 15.89 -15.16 6.80
CA ARG A 294 15.82 -15.14 8.27
C ARG A 294 17.01 -14.42 8.89
N ASN A 295 18.22 -14.74 8.44
CA ASN A 295 19.45 -14.38 9.16
C ASN A 295 20.15 -13.14 8.60
N ASN A 296 19.83 -12.69 7.39
CA ASN A 296 20.43 -11.50 6.77
C ASN A 296 19.41 -10.36 6.66
N ASN A 297 19.54 -9.37 7.54
CA ASN A 297 18.64 -8.22 7.59
C ASN A 297 18.65 -7.39 6.30
N CYS A 298 19.79 -7.24 5.63
CA CYS A 298 19.87 -6.50 4.36
C CYS A 298 19.11 -7.24 3.26
N PHE A 299 19.27 -8.57 3.20
CA PHE A 299 18.58 -9.40 2.22
C PHE A 299 17.06 -9.41 2.47
N ARG A 300 16.64 -9.51 3.74
CA ARG A 300 15.23 -9.39 4.13
C ARG A 300 14.64 -8.04 3.75
N GLN A 301 15.35 -6.94 4.02
CA GLN A 301 14.88 -5.59 3.68
C GLN A 301 14.76 -5.37 2.17
N LEU A 302 15.65 -5.96 1.37
CA LEU A 302 15.55 -5.92 -0.09
C LEU A 302 14.22 -6.53 -0.57
N PHE A 303 13.87 -7.73 -0.09
CA PHE A 303 12.60 -8.38 -0.46
C PHE A 303 11.38 -7.63 0.06
N LEU A 304 11.41 -7.13 1.30
CA LEU A 304 10.33 -6.30 1.84
C LEU A 304 10.07 -5.07 0.97
N SER A 305 11.12 -4.39 0.53
CA SER A 305 10.99 -3.24 -0.39
C SER A 305 10.34 -3.65 -1.71
N ARG A 306 10.75 -4.76 -2.31
CA ARG A 306 10.21 -5.24 -3.61
C ARG A 306 8.77 -5.71 -3.51
N LEU A 307 8.44 -6.45 -2.46
CA LEU A 307 7.06 -6.88 -2.20
C LEU A 307 6.15 -5.68 -1.90
N GLY A 308 6.66 -4.67 -1.19
CA GLY A 308 5.93 -3.43 -0.93
C GLY A 308 5.66 -2.64 -2.21
N GLU A 309 6.66 -2.47 -3.07
CA GLU A 309 6.50 -1.86 -4.41
C GLU A 309 5.43 -2.59 -5.23
N MET A 310 5.47 -3.93 -5.25
CA MET A 310 4.48 -4.75 -5.95
C MET A 310 3.07 -4.63 -5.35
N GLY A 311 2.96 -4.58 -4.03
CA GLY A 311 1.70 -4.34 -3.32
C GLY A 311 1.08 -2.99 -3.68
N GLN A 312 1.88 -1.92 -3.71
CA GLN A 312 1.43 -0.58 -4.13
C GLN A 312 0.98 -0.56 -5.59
N GLN A 313 1.73 -1.24 -6.47
CA GLN A 313 1.38 -1.41 -7.87
C GLN A 313 0.02 -2.10 -8.03
N ILE A 314 -0.22 -3.22 -7.35
CA ILE A 314 -1.51 -3.94 -7.37
C ILE A 314 -2.64 -3.05 -6.85
N GLN A 315 -2.40 -2.31 -5.76
CA GLN A 315 -3.38 -1.38 -5.19
C GLN A 315 -3.73 -0.25 -6.17
N SER A 316 -2.75 0.26 -6.92
CA SER A 316 -2.98 1.29 -7.94
C SER A 316 -3.91 0.78 -9.05
N VAL A 317 -3.77 -0.49 -9.46
CA VAL A 317 -4.67 -1.13 -10.43
C VAL A 317 -6.06 -1.32 -9.83
N GLY A 318 -6.16 -1.83 -8.60
CA GLY A 318 -7.45 -2.00 -7.92
C GLY A 318 -8.22 -0.69 -7.77
N SER A 319 -7.52 0.42 -7.50
CA SER A 319 -8.13 1.74 -7.29
C SER A 319 -8.54 2.43 -8.59
N THR A 320 -7.75 2.27 -9.65
CA THR A 320 -8.02 2.90 -10.95
C THR A 320 -8.80 2.00 -11.91
N GLY A 321 -8.96 0.72 -11.56
CA GLY A 321 -9.68 -0.35 -12.26
C GLY A 321 -9.04 -0.82 -13.56
N SER A 322 -8.43 0.09 -14.33
CA SER A 322 -8.04 -0.16 -15.72
C SER A 322 -6.66 0.33 -16.09
N ARG A 323 -5.90 0.93 -15.15
CA ARG A 323 -4.59 1.52 -15.42
C ARG A 323 -3.52 0.90 -14.54
N PHE A 324 -2.37 0.66 -15.15
CA PHE A 324 -1.18 0.11 -14.50
C PHE A 324 0.04 0.84 -15.04
N SER A 325 0.99 1.24 -14.20
CA SER A 325 2.18 1.98 -14.65
C SER A 325 3.46 1.39 -14.08
N LEU A 326 4.51 1.37 -14.90
CA LEU A 326 5.85 0.89 -14.55
C LEU A 326 6.91 1.89 -15.02
N PRO A 327 8.13 1.83 -14.50
CA PRO A 327 9.29 2.46 -15.12
C PRO A 327 9.40 2.11 -16.61
N ALA A 328 9.72 3.10 -17.44
CA ALA A 328 9.70 2.98 -18.91
C ALA A 328 10.66 1.90 -19.45
N ASP A 329 11.77 1.65 -18.76
CA ASP A 329 12.77 0.62 -19.07
C ASP A 329 12.23 -0.82 -18.92
N GLN A 330 11.11 -1.02 -18.24
CA GLN A 330 10.49 -2.34 -18.06
C GLN A 330 9.60 -2.76 -19.23
N TYR A 331 9.21 -1.83 -20.11
CA TYR A 331 8.28 -2.12 -21.20
C TYR A 331 8.68 -3.30 -22.12
N PRO A 332 9.95 -3.50 -22.52
CA PRO A 332 10.35 -4.64 -23.34
C PRO A 332 10.05 -5.97 -22.70
N HIS A 333 10.39 -6.09 -21.42
CA HIS A 333 10.22 -7.33 -20.69
C HIS A 333 8.74 -7.68 -20.62
N CYS A 334 7.89 -6.70 -20.30
CA CYS A 334 6.45 -6.88 -20.34
C CYS A 334 5.94 -7.30 -21.74
N LEU A 335 6.45 -6.67 -22.80
CA LEU A 335 6.02 -6.97 -24.17
C LEU A 335 6.46 -8.37 -24.62
N VAL A 336 7.70 -8.76 -24.33
CA VAL A 336 8.24 -10.09 -24.62
C VAL A 336 7.47 -11.16 -23.86
N ASP A 337 7.17 -10.94 -22.58
CA ASP A 337 6.38 -11.86 -21.77
C ASP A 337 4.97 -12.07 -22.35
N LEU A 338 4.31 -10.98 -22.78
CA LEU A 338 3.03 -11.05 -23.49
C LEU A 338 3.16 -11.82 -24.82
N GLN A 339 4.29 -11.71 -25.51
CA GLN A 339 4.53 -12.41 -26.78
C GLN A 339 4.82 -13.90 -26.63
N LYS A 340 5.56 -14.32 -25.60
CA LYS A 340 5.98 -15.71 -25.40
C LYS A 340 4.93 -16.59 -24.70
N ASN A 341 4.15 -16.03 -23.77
CA ASN A 341 3.28 -16.81 -22.88
C ASN A 341 1.91 -17.19 -23.50
N SER A 342 1.93 -17.74 -24.72
CA SER A 342 0.77 -18.25 -25.47
C SER A 342 -0.25 -17.22 -25.99
N LEU A 343 -0.17 -15.96 -25.58
CA LEU A 343 -1.09 -14.92 -26.07
C LEU A 343 -0.79 -14.49 -27.52
N ASN A 344 0.48 -14.59 -27.95
CA ASN A 344 0.98 -14.20 -29.29
C ASN A 344 0.27 -12.96 -29.88
N PRO A 345 0.22 -11.84 -29.13
CA PRO A 345 -0.62 -10.73 -29.48
C PRO A 345 -0.13 -10.03 -30.75
N ARG A 346 -1.08 -9.49 -31.50
CA ARG A 346 -0.82 -8.53 -32.56
C ARG A 346 -0.55 -7.16 -31.93
N VAL A 347 0.58 -6.55 -32.29
CA VAL A 347 0.96 -5.24 -31.78
C VAL A 347 0.88 -4.20 -32.90
N ARG A 348 0.20 -3.09 -32.66
CA ARG A 348 0.17 -1.91 -33.55
C ARG A 348 0.77 -0.73 -32.81
N ALA A 349 1.92 -0.23 -33.25
CA ALA A 349 2.69 0.76 -32.50
C ALA A 349 3.16 1.95 -33.35
N VAL A 350 3.32 3.10 -32.68
CA VAL A 350 4.04 4.28 -33.18
C VAL A 350 5.32 4.42 -32.36
N ALA A 351 6.45 4.51 -33.07
CA ALA A 351 7.76 4.77 -32.50
C ALA A 351 8.28 6.13 -33.01
N LEU A 352 8.56 7.07 -32.11
CA LEU A 352 9.08 8.39 -32.44
C LEU A 352 10.61 8.35 -32.42
N VAL A 353 11.22 8.30 -33.60
CA VAL A 353 12.66 8.28 -33.75
C VAL A 353 13.20 9.70 -33.59
N ASP A 354 13.70 10.00 -32.40
CA ASP A 354 14.62 11.10 -32.16
C ASP A 354 16.08 10.62 -32.25
N ASN A 355 17.05 11.55 -32.17
CA ASN A 355 18.49 11.24 -32.30
C ASN A 355 18.98 10.12 -31.35
N LEU A 356 18.18 9.71 -30.35
CA LEU A 356 18.51 8.75 -29.30
C LEU A 356 17.26 7.96 -28.83
N GLU A 357 16.31 7.60 -29.70
CA GLU A 357 15.63 6.33 -29.43
C GLU A 357 16.72 5.29 -29.62
N HIS A 358 17.36 4.90 -28.51
CA HIS A 358 18.04 3.62 -28.43
C HIS A 358 16.97 2.59 -28.75
N PHE A 359 16.83 2.30 -30.03
CA PHE A 359 16.08 1.22 -30.63
C PHE A 359 16.58 -0.07 -30.02
N TRP A 360 16.20 -0.34 -28.77
CA TRP A 360 16.62 -1.44 -27.93
C TRP A 360 17.86 -2.16 -28.50
N PRO A 361 19.02 -1.49 -28.60
CA PRO A 361 20.15 -2.03 -29.37
C PRO A 361 20.74 -3.25 -28.65
N ASP A 362 20.29 -3.43 -27.41
CA ASP A 362 20.59 -4.48 -26.46
C ASP A 362 19.68 -5.71 -26.72
N GLU A 363 19.99 -6.81 -26.05
CA GLU A 363 19.33 -8.12 -26.26
C GLU A 363 17.79 -8.05 -26.24
N SER A 364 17.20 -7.19 -25.39
CA SER A 364 15.75 -7.04 -25.25
C SER A 364 15.05 -6.59 -26.54
N GLY A 365 15.71 -5.80 -27.40
CA GLY A 365 15.12 -5.34 -28.66
C GLY A 365 15.09 -6.38 -29.74
N ILE A 366 16.17 -7.14 -29.81
CA ILE A 366 16.30 -8.32 -30.65
C ILE A 366 15.18 -9.29 -30.27
N GLU A 367 15.01 -9.53 -28.97
CA GLU A 367 14.01 -10.45 -28.47
C GLU A 367 12.57 -10.02 -28.81
N ILE A 368 12.18 -8.76 -28.57
CA ILE A 368 10.85 -8.22 -28.96
C ILE A 368 10.57 -8.50 -30.44
N TRP A 369 11.56 -8.31 -31.29
CA TRP A 369 11.42 -8.54 -32.72
C TRP A 369 11.30 -10.03 -33.06
N GLU A 370 12.13 -10.88 -32.46
CA GLU A 370 12.10 -12.33 -32.68
C GLU A 370 10.76 -12.95 -32.25
N THR A 371 10.19 -12.48 -31.15
CA THR A 371 8.93 -12.99 -30.57
C THR A 371 7.68 -12.34 -31.15
N ALA A 372 7.80 -11.29 -31.98
CA ALA A 372 6.64 -10.58 -32.50
C ALA A 372 5.74 -11.42 -33.42
N ASN A 373 4.43 -11.25 -33.28
CA ASN A 373 3.45 -11.79 -34.22
C ASN A 373 3.65 -11.16 -35.61
N ARG A 374 3.62 -11.97 -36.67
CA ARG A 374 3.79 -11.52 -38.07
C ARG A 374 2.70 -10.57 -38.58
N LEU A 375 1.55 -10.53 -37.92
CA LEU A 375 0.44 -9.61 -38.22
C LEU A 375 0.60 -8.24 -37.53
N SER A 376 1.65 -8.06 -36.73
CA SER A 376 1.96 -6.78 -36.09
C SER A 376 2.25 -5.68 -37.12
N GLN A 377 2.13 -4.43 -36.70
CA GLN A 377 2.41 -3.27 -37.55
C GLN A 377 3.13 -2.21 -36.72
N ARG A 378 4.15 -1.58 -37.31
CA ARG A 378 4.87 -0.50 -36.63
C ARG A 378 5.07 0.68 -37.57
N LEU A 379 4.77 1.88 -37.08
CA LEU A 379 5.10 3.13 -37.74
C LEU A 379 6.31 3.75 -37.04
N PHE A 380 7.36 4.04 -37.81
CA PHE A 380 8.50 4.83 -37.37
C PHE A 380 8.34 6.27 -37.85
N VAL A 381 8.39 7.21 -36.91
CA VAL A 381 8.22 8.63 -37.17
C VAL A 381 9.58 9.31 -37.02
N PHE A 382 10.12 9.84 -38.12
CA PHE A 382 11.43 10.45 -38.12
C PHE A 382 11.32 11.97 -38.04
N SER A 383 12.13 12.58 -37.17
CA SER A 383 12.23 14.04 -37.10
C SER A 383 12.95 14.62 -38.31
N LYS A 384 13.97 13.92 -38.83
CA LYS A 384 14.74 14.36 -39.99
C LYS A 384 14.95 13.21 -40.97
N LEU A 385 15.10 13.54 -42.25
CA LEU A 385 15.37 12.55 -43.30
C LEU A 385 16.71 11.81 -43.08
N ARG A 386 17.70 12.49 -42.50
CA ARG A 386 18.99 11.87 -42.14
C ARG A 386 18.83 10.72 -41.14
N ASP A 387 17.89 10.82 -40.21
CA ASP A 387 17.68 9.81 -39.17
C ASP A 387 17.06 8.55 -39.79
N PHE A 388 16.22 8.72 -40.82
CA PHE A 388 15.73 7.63 -41.65
C PHE A 388 16.88 6.91 -42.39
N ASP A 389 17.77 7.67 -43.04
CA ASP A 389 18.93 7.10 -43.75
C ASP A 389 19.84 6.27 -42.81
N GLN A 390 20.01 6.72 -41.56
CA GLN A 390 20.80 6.00 -40.55
C GLN A 390 20.10 4.77 -39.98
N SER A 391 18.78 4.68 -40.10
CA SER A 391 17.96 3.63 -39.48
C SER A 391 17.61 2.47 -40.42
N ILE A 392 18.08 2.49 -41.68
CA ILE A 392 17.77 1.49 -42.72
C ILE A 392 17.98 0.05 -42.21
N GLY A 393 19.11 -0.22 -41.55
CA GLY A 393 19.43 -1.56 -41.06
C GLY A 393 18.44 -2.08 -40.02
N ILE A 394 17.96 -1.21 -39.13
CA ILE A 394 16.98 -1.57 -38.09
C ILE A 394 15.59 -1.75 -38.70
N LEU A 395 15.19 -0.83 -39.59
CA LEU A 395 13.92 -0.91 -40.32
C LEU A 395 13.80 -2.23 -41.09
N LEU A 396 14.88 -2.67 -41.75
CA LEU A 396 14.94 -3.94 -42.46
C LEU A 396 14.75 -5.16 -41.56
N ARG A 397 15.36 -5.17 -40.37
CA ARG A 397 15.17 -6.27 -39.41
C ARG A 397 13.69 -6.38 -39.04
N HIS A 398 13.06 -5.28 -38.64
CA HIS A 398 11.63 -5.26 -38.32
C HIS A 398 10.75 -5.70 -39.50
N ALA A 399 11.05 -5.20 -40.70
CA ALA A 399 10.29 -5.48 -41.92
C ALA A 399 10.33 -6.95 -42.36
N ASN A 400 11.38 -7.69 -41.97
CA ASN A 400 11.48 -9.12 -42.23
C ASN A 400 10.44 -9.93 -41.42
N LYS A 401 9.92 -9.38 -40.32
CA LYS A 401 8.99 -10.08 -39.43
C LYS A 401 7.55 -9.65 -39.63
N TYR A 402 7.29 -8.36 -39.76
CA TYR A 402 5.96 -7.78 -39.78
C TYR A 402 5.93 -6.47 -40.58
N ASP A 403 4.74 -5.89 -40.77
CA ASP A 403 4.61 -4.69 -41.62
C ASP A 403 5.22 -3.46 -40.93
N VAL A 404 6.12 -2.78 -41.64
CA VAL A 404 6.81 -1.58 -41.17
C VAL A 404 6.47 -0.41 -42.08
N PHE A 405 6.08 0.70 -41.46
CA PHE A 405 5.75 1.97 -42.08
C PHE A 405 6.68 3.07 -41.57
N VAL A 406 6.87 4.12 -42.37
CA VAL A 406 7.63 5.30 -41.97
C VAL A 406 6.91 6.59 -42.34
N MET A 407 7.13 7.64 -41.57
CA MET A 407 6.54 8.96 -41.78
C MET A 407 7.45 10.05 -41.18
N LEU A 408 7.35 11.29 -41.66
CA LEU A 408 8.02 12.41 -41.02
C LEU A 408 7.18 12.98 -39.87
N LYS A 409 7.87 13.53 -38.86
CA LYS A 409 7.23 14.06 -37.64
C LYS A 409 6.13 15.07 -37.97
N ASP A 410 6.36 16.03 -38.87
CA ASP A 410 5.35 17.05 -39.19
C ASP A 410 4.08 16.48 -39.84
N GLN A 411 4.19 15.39 -40.60
CA GLN A 411 3.02 14.69 -41.13
C GLN A 411 2.27 13.96 -40.01
N TYR A 412 3.01 13.27 -39.15
CA TYR A 412 2.45 12.56 -38.01
C TYR A 412 1.72 13.51 -37.04
N LEU A 413 2.32 14.66 -36.72
CA LEU A 413 1.76 15.67 -35.84
C LEU A 413 0.39 16.16 -36.33
N ARG A 414 0.28 16.51 -37.62
CA ARG A 414 -0.99 16.92 -38.25
C ARG A 414 -2.07 15.84 -38.17
N LEU A 415 -1.69 14.57 -38.24
CA LEU A 415 -2.64 13.46 -38.14
C LEU A 415 -3.06 13.17 -36.70
N ILE A 416 -2.17 13.33 -35.73
CA ILE A 416 -2.43 12.96 -34.34
C ILE A 416 -3.11 14.07 -33.54
N GLU A 417 -2.89 15.34 -33.91
CA GLU A 417 -3.46 16.51 -33.26
C GLU A 417 -4.99 16.48 -33.24
N LYS A 418 -5.63 16.02 -34.33
CA LYS A 418 -7.09 15.86 -34.42
C LYS A 418 -7.68 14.88 -33.40
N PHE A 419 -6.84 14.04 -32.80
CA PHE A 419 -7.22 13.09 -31.75
C PHE A 419 -6.88 13.58 -30.34
N GLN A 420 -6.23 14.75 -30.17
CA GLN A 420 -5.83 15.24 -28.83
C GLN A 420 -4.89 14.26 -28.09
N ILE A 421 -4.14 13.44 -28.83
CA ILE A 421 -3.11 12.56 -28.27
C ILE A 421 -1.80 13.37 -28.14
N PRO A 422 -1.06 13.25 -27.04
CA PRO A 422 0.20 13.96 -26.88
C PRO A 422 1.19 13.65 -28.01
N PRO A 423 1.71 14.66 -28.72
CA PRO A 423 2.47 14.48 -29.95
C PRO A 423 3.88 13.90 -29.78
N ASN A 424 4.40 13.89 -28.56
CA ASN A 424 5.79 13.52 -28.24
C ASN A 424 5.87 12.20 -27.45
N LEU A 425 4.82 11.37 -27.53
CA LEU A 425 4.76 10.11 -26.79
C LEU A 425 4.48 8.93 -27.70
N ASP A 426 5.35 7.96 -27.59
CA ASP A 426 5.23 6.65 -28.21
C ASP A 426 4.12 5.85 -27.54
N PHE A 427 3.46 5.01 -28.34
CA PHE A 427 2.43 4.14 -27.82
C PHE A 427 2.20 2.92 -28.70
N SER A 428 1.57 1.91 -28.12
CA SER A 428 1.19 0.67 -28.77
C SER A 428 -0.20 0.22 -28.34
N ILE A 429 -0.89 -0.43 -29.25
CA ILE A 429 -2.09 -1.22 -28.98
C ILE A 429 -1.70 -2.68 -29.15
N ILE A 430 -1.90 -3.47 -28.10
CA ILE A 430 -1.60 -4.90 -28.01
C ILE A 430 -2.93 -5.64 -28.00
N GLU A 431 -3.14 -6.54 -28.96
CA GLU A 431 -4.42 -7.20 -29.21
C GLU A 431 -4.23 -8.71 -29.27
N THR A 432 -5.13 -9.45 -28.63
CA THR A 432 -5.19 -10.91 -28.69
C THR A 432 -6.43 -11.36 -29.47
N GLU A 433 -6.48 -12.63 -29.89
CA GLU A 433 -7.65 -13.18 -30.60
C GLU A 433 -8.88 -13.37 -29.68
N GLN A 434 -8.68 -13.41 -28.36
CA GLN A 434 -9.72 -13.68 -27.35
C GLN A 434 -10.24 -12.41 -26.66
N ASP A 435 -10.42 -11.31 -27.40
CA ASP A 435 -10.93 -10.01 -26.92
C ASP A 435 -10.08 -9.27 -25.85
N GLY A 436 -8.80 -9.63 -25.68
CA GLY A 436 -7.86 -8.87 -24.86
C GLY A 436 -7.25 -7.70 -25.64
N GLU A 437 -7.59 -6.46 -25.28
CA GLU A 437 -6.99 -5.23 -25.83
C GLU A 437 -6.31 -4.39 -24.74
N LEU A 438 -5.10 -3.92 -25.03
CA LEU A 438 -4.30 -3.14 -24.09
C LEU A 438 -3.60 -1.98 -24.81
N LEU A 439 -3.81 -0.76 -24.31
CA LEU A 439 -2.99 0.40 -24.69
C LEU A 439 -1.76 0.45 -23.78
N ALA A 440 -0.57 0.51 -24.35
CA ALA A 440 0.64 0.88 -23.62
C ALA A 440 1.18 2.20 -24.18
N ARG A 441 1.25 3.26 -23.37
CA ARG A 441 1.81 4.55 -23.78
C ARG A 441 2.82 5.06 -22.78
N TYR A 442 3.86 5.72 -23.26
CA TYR A 442 4.79 6.40 -22.35
C TYR A 442 4.13 7.61 -21.72
N ASP A 443 4.57 7.93 -20.51
CA ASP A 443 4.13 9.11 -19.76
C ASP A 443 5.31 9.68 -18.95
N TYR A 444 5.13 10.88 -18.42
CA TYR A 444 6.09 11.51 -17.53
C TYR A 444 5.43 11.85 -16.21
N GLU A 445 6.03 11.42 -15.10
CA GLU A 445 5.60 11.79 -13.76
C GLU A 445 6.65 12.68 -13.11
N MET A 446 6.20 13.79 -12.53
CA MET A 446 7.08 14.75 -11.88
C MET A 446 7.29 14.32 -10.42
N THR A 447 8.49 13.86 -10.12
CA THR A 447 8.89 13.42 -8.78
C THR A 447 9.80 14.45 -8.12
N SER A 448 10.02 14.31 -6.81
CA SER A 448 11.00 15.11 -6.06
C SER A 448 12.44 14.97 -6.55
N LYS A 449 12.73 13.97 -7.41
CA LYS A 449 14.05 13.72 -8.03
C LYS A 449 14.11 14.09 -9.52
N GLY A 450 13.06 14.71 -10.06
CA GLY A 450 12.93 15.08 -11.48
C GLY A 450 11.82 14.32 -12.20
N ASN A 451 11.73 14.51 -13.52
CA ASN A 451 10.75 13.80 -14.35
C ASN A 451 11.18 12.35 -14.55
N GLN A 452 10.37 11.42 -14.05
CA GLN A 452 10.53 10.00 -14.31
C GLN A 452 9.72 9.62 -15.54
N LYS A 453 10.35 8.95 -16.52
CA LYS A 453 9.66 8.37 -17.68
C LYS A 453 9.03 7.04 -17.26
N LEU A 454 7.74 6.88 -17.51
CA LEU A 454 6.95 5.70 -17.19
C LEU A 454 6.33 5.10 -18.46
N ILE A 455 5.97 3.83 -18.38
CA ILE A 455 5.04 3.18 -19.31
C ILE A 455 3.71 2.94 -18.59
N ARG A 456 2.61 3.42 -19.17
CA ARG A 456 1.24 3.21 -18.68
C ARG A 456 0.51 2.23 -19.57
N PHE A 457 0.04 1.15 -18.96
CA PHE A 457 -0.88 0.19 -19.54
C PHE A 457 -2.33 0.57 -19.18
N CYS A 458 -3.23 0.54 -20.16
CA CYS A 458 -4.64 0.88 -19.99
C CYS A 458 -5.53 -0.11 -20.73
N ALA A 459 -6.48 -0.72 -20.02
CA ALA A 459 -7.47 -1.66 -20.57
C ALA A 459 -8.88 -1.02 -20.72
N ALA A 460 -9.04 0.28 -20.41
CA ALA A 460 -10.32 0.95 -20.54
C ALA A 460 -10.72 1.07 -22.01
N SER A 461 -11.81 0.42 -22.42
CA SER A 461 -12.24 0.34 -23.82
C SER A 461 -12.41 1.71 -24.48
N VAL A 462 -12.81 2.74 -23.74
CA VAL A 462 -12.94 4.12 -24.27
C VAL A 462 -11.59 4.68 -24.71
N GLU A 463 -10.55 4.55 -23.87
CA GLU A 463 -9.20 5.06 -24.14
C GLU A 463 -8.52 4.19 -25.23
N VAL A 464 -8.65 2.87 -25.13
CA VAL A 464 -8.12 1.94 -26.14
C VAL A 464 -8.72 2.21 -27.52
N ASN A 465 -10.06 2.33 -27.62
CA ASN A 465 -10.72 2.60 -28.90
C ASN A 465 -10.36 3.98 -29.48
N HIS A 466 -10.15 4.98 -28.63
CA HIS A 466 -9.70 6.29 -29.05
C HIS A 466 -8.33 6.22 -29.74
N TYR A 467 -7.34 5.57 -29.12
CA TYR A 467 -6.00 5.38 -29.71
C TYR A 467 -6.03 4.43 -30.93
N LYS A 468 -6.88 3.40 -30.93
CA LYS A 468 -7.09 2.53 -32.10
C LYS A 468 -7.60 3.30 -33.32
N LYS A 469 -8.55 4.22 -33.12
CA LYS A 469 -9.05 5.09 -34.18
C LYS A 469 -7.93 5.97 -34.75
N ALA A 470 -7.08 6.52 -33.88
CA ALA A 470 -5.91 7.28 -34.30
C ALA A 470 -4.93 6.45 -35.14
N LEU A 471 -4.58 5.25 -34.68
CA LEU A 471 -3.72 4.33 -35.44
C LEU A 471 -4.33 3.96 -36.79
N LYS A 472 -5.63 3.69 -36.86
CA LYS A 472 -6.30 3.35 -38.12
C LYS A 472 -6.10 4.44 -39.18
N ASP A 473 -6.27 5.70 -38.79
CA ASP A 473 -6.08 6.83 -39.70
C ASP A 473 -4.61 7.04 -40.06
N VAL A 474 -3.71 6.93 -39.09
CA VAL A 474 -2.27 7.07 -39.29
C VAL A 474 -1.74 5.98 -40.24
N PHE A 475 -2.09 4.71 -40.00
CA PHE A 475 -1.69 3.60 -40.88
C PHE A 475 -2.35 3.68 -42.26
N LYS A 476 -3.60 4.15 -42.37
CA LYS A 476 -4.25 4.37 -43.66
C LYS A 476 -3.48 5.40 -44.50
N THR A 477 -3.05 6.50 -43.89
CA THR A 477 -2.22 7.52 -44.57
C THR A 477 -0.85 6.95 -44.94
N ALA A 478 -0.19 6.23 -44.03
CA ALA A 478 1.12 5.63 -44.31
C ALA A 478 1.07 4.55 -45.42
N GLN A 479 -0.01 3.76 -45.48
CA GLN A 479 -0.26 2.79 -46.54
C GLN A 479 -0.47 3.45 -47.90
N ALA A 480 -1.20 4.57 -47.96
CA ALA A 480 -1.38 5.34 -49.19
C ALA A 480 -0.04 5.88 -49.72
N SER A 481 0.94 6.10 -48.84
CA SER A 481 2.31 6.47 -49.20
C SER A 481 3.19 5.28 -49.64
N GLN A 482 2.67 4.05 -49.65
CA GLN A 482 3.31 2.75 -49.97
C GLN A 482 4.66 2.48 -49.29
N VAL A 483 4.83 2.94 -48.06
CA VAL A 483 6.02 2.63 -47.28
C VAL A 483 5.80 1.31 -46.53
N ASN A 484 5.76 0.16 -47.21
CA ASN A 484 5.80 -1.15 -46.55
C ASN A 484 7.03 -1.92 -46.99
N LEU A 485 7.96 -2.19 -46.07
CA LEU A 485 9.25 -2.83 -46.34
C LEU A 485 9.22 -4.37 -46.42
N ARG A 486 8.06 -5.03 -46.28
CA ARG A 486 7.97 -6.49 -46.24
C ARG A 486 8.30 -7.16 -47.59
N GLY A 487 9.12 -8.22 -47.54
CA GLY A 487 9.30 -9.18 -48.64
C GLY A 487 10.19 -8.75 -49.82
N THR A 488 11.10 -7.81 -49.62
CA THR A 488 12.00 -7.32 -50.70
C THR A 488 13.36 -8.03 -50.75
N ASN A 489 13.78 -8.46 -51.93
CA ASN A 489 15.09 -9.06 -52.23
C ASN A 489 16.20 -7.99 -52.05
N ALA A 490 17.45 -8.38 -51.75
CA ALA A 490 18.55 -7.46 -51.39
C ALA A 490 18.75 -6.27 -52.37
N ASP A 491 18.64 -6.50 -53.68
CA ASP A 491 18.77 -5.44 -54.70
C ASP A 491 17.51 -4.57 -54.83
N SER A 492 16.33 -5.15 -54.57
CA SER A 492 15.05 -4.43 -54.56
C SER A 492 14.87 -3.57 -53.31
N ILE A 493 15.57 -3.91 -52.22
CA ILE A 493 15.57 -3.15 -50.97
C ILE A 493 16.09 -1.74 -51.18
N ILE A 494 17.27 -1.58 -51.81
CA ILE A 494 17.91 -0.26 -51.97
C ILE A 494 17.02 0.67 -52.81
N GLN A 495 16.53 0.18 -53.97
CA GLN A 495 15.61 0.95 -54.82
C GLN A 495 14.35 1.37 -54.07
N LYS A 496 13.79 0.48 -53.25
CA LYS A 496 12.60 0.77 -52.44
C LYS A 496 12.88 1.79 -51.33
N PHE A 497 14.05 1.75 -50.71
CA PHE A 497 14.46 2.78 -49.75
C PHE A 497 14.66 4.14 -50.44
N ASP A 498 15.24 4.18 -51.63
CA ASP A 498 15.36 5.42 -52.42
C ASP A 498 13.99 5.95 -52.84
N GLU A 499 13.06 5.10 -53.25
CA GLU A 499 11.67 5.49 -53.55
C GLU A 499 10.96 6.07 -52.32
N ILE A 500 11.08 5.41 -51.16
CA ILE A 500 10.53 5.90 -49.89
C ILE A 500 11.17 7.25 -49.53
N ARG A 501 12.50 7.35 -49.62
CA ARG A 501 13.24 8.58 -49.33
C ARG A 501 12.78 9.74 -50.21
N ASN A 502 12.63 9.50 -51.51
CA ASN A 502 12.17 10.51 -52.46
C ASN A 502 10.75 11.00 -52.11
N ARG A 503 9.84 10.09 -51.73
CA ARG A 503 8.48 10.47 -51.30
C ARG A 503 8.46 11.25 -49.98
N LEU A 504 9.31 10.89 -49.02
CA LEU A 504 9.47 11.68 -47.79
C LEU A 504 10.01 13.09 -48.13
N CYS A 505 10.95 13.19 -49.05
CA CYS A 505 11.49 14.46 -49.56
C CYS A 505 10.42 15.32 -50.24
N GLU A 506 9.61 14.74 -51.15
CA GLU A 506 8.47 15.43 -51.79
C GLU A 506 7.43 15.92 -50.77
N SER A 507 7.30 15.23 -49.63
CA SER A 507 6.37 15.64 -48.59
C SER A 507 6.86 16.84 -47.79
N LEU A 508 8.18 16.99 -47.63
CA LEU A 508 8.81 18.17 -47.02
C LEU A 508 8.60 19.40 -47.89
N THR A 509 8.83 19.28 -49.20
CA THR A 509 8.68 20.41 -50.13
C THR A 509 7.22 20.87 -50.22
N ARG A 510 6.25 19.95 -50.16
CA ARG A 510 4.82 20.31 -50.10
C ARG A 510 4.41 20.98 -48.78
N SER A 511 5.04 20.66 -47.65
CA SER A 511 4.78 21.34 -46.38
C SER A 511 5.44 22.70 -46.25
N GLU A 512 6.52 22.98 -46.99
CA GLU A 512 7.12 24.32 -47.03
C GLU A 512 6.33 25.28 -47.95
N SER A 513 5.53 24.74 -48.87
CA SER A 513 4.72 25.50 -49.82
C SER A 513 3.26 25.77 -49.39
N ALA A 514 2.83 25.24 -48.23
CA ALA A 514 1.48 25.34 -47.68
C ALA A 514 1.52 25.91 -46.27
#